data_AF-A0AA37TUF6-F1
#
_entry.id   AF-A0AA37TUF6-F1
#
_cell.length_a   1.000
_cell.length_b   1.000
_cell.length_c   1.000
_cell.angle_alpha   90.00
_cell.angle_beta   90.00
_cell.angle_gamma   90.00
#
_symmetry.space_group_name_H-M   'P 1'
#
loop_
_entity.id
_entity.type
_entity.pdbx_description
1 polymer ?
#
loop_
_entity_poly.entity_id
_entity_poly.type
_entity_poly.pdbx_seq_one_letter_code
_entity_poly.pdbx_strand_id
1 'polypeptide(L)'
;MTDTPFPPPGWAEAATRAGTELGLGTDFTALDAAAWERVCRRVGQILAGQGQALPPGWEGALARLFGRDAAAVPAGDALARDEADTVLAEKGEVFAPEDDA
;
A
#
# COMPACT_ATOMS: atom_id res chain seq x y z
N MET A 1 -13.88 -6.73 0.71
CA MET A 1 -12.66 -7.42 0.24
C MET A 1 -11.61 -6.36 0.00
N THR A 2 -10.66 -6.18 0.92
CA THR A 2 -9.54 -5.26 0.72
C THR A 2 -8.56 -5.97 -0.21
N ASP A 3 -8.72 -5.72 -1.51
CA ASP A 3 -7.73 -6.06 -2.53
C ASP A 3 -6.44 -5.38 -2.07
N THR A 4 -5.55 -6.15 -1.44
CA THR A 4 -4.25 -5.65 -1.07
C THR A 4 -3.56 -5.43 -2.40
N PRO A 5 -3.24 -4.18 -2.80
CA PRO A 5 -2.78 -3.93 -4.15
C PRO A 5 -1.52 -4.76 -4.37
N PHE A 6 -1.66 -5.81 -5.19
CA PHE A 6 -0.53 -6.61 -5.59
C PHE A 6 0.40 -5.67 -6.35
N PRO A 7 1.68 -5.54 -5.98
CA PRO A 7 2.54 -4.54 -6.57
C PRO A 7 2.59 -4.77 -8.09
N PRO A 8 2.30 -3.74 -8.90
CA PRO A 8 2.34 -3.88 -10.34
C PRO A 8 3.73 -4.36 -10.81
N PRO A 9 3.79 -5.04 -11.96
CA PRO A 9 5.06 -5.45 -12.54
C PRO A 9 6.00 -4.24 -12.69
N GLY A 10 7.27 -4.42 -12.34
CA GLY A 10 8.31 -3.38 -12.39
C GLY A 10 8.70 -2.78 -11.04
N TRP A 11 7.91 -2.95 -9.98
CA TRP A 11 8.24 -2.40 -8.66
C TRP A 11 9.47 -3.05 -8.03
N ALA A 12 9.60 -4.37 -8.13
CA ALA A 12 10.77 -5.10 -7.65
C ALA A 12 12.05 -4.69 -8.41
N GLU A 13 11.94 -4.49 -9.72
CA GLU A 13 13.03 -4.04 -10.58
C GLU A 13 13.43 -2.59 -10.25
N ALA A 14 12.46 -1.70 -10.07
CA ALA A 14 12.70 -0.33 -9.65
C ALA A 14 13.38 -0.27 -8.28
N ALA A 15 13.00 -1.12 -7.32
CA ALA A 15 13.65 -1.22 -6.02
C ALA A 15 15.09 -1.75 -6.12
N THR A 16 15.31 -2.80 -6.91
CA THR A 16 16.65 -3.35 -7.19
C THR A 16 17.56 -2.31 -7.82
N ARG A 17 17.04 -1.56 -8.81
CA ARG A 17 17.73 -0.45 -9.46
C ARG A 17 18.01 0.67 -8.48
N ALA A 18 17.04 1.08 -7.66
CA ALA A 18 17.22 2.10 -6.64
C ALA A 18 18.30 1.73 -5.62
N GLY A 19 18.28 0.50 -5.10
CA GLY A 19 19.29 0.00 -4.18
C GLY A 19 20.70 -0.03 -4.78
N THR A 20 20.79 -0.40 -6.07
CA THR A 20 22.05 -0.37 -6.82
C THR A 20 22.54 1.07 -7.05
N GLU A 21 21.68 1.98 -7.50
CA GLU A 21 22.03 3.39 -7.76
C GLU A 21 22.43 4.13 -6.48
N LEU A 22 21.89 3.73 -5.32
CA LEU A 22 22.22 4.29 -4.01
C LEU A 22 23.44 3.63 -3.35
N GLY A 23 23.99 2.57 -3.92
CA GLY A 23 25.09 1.80 -3.32
C GLY A 23 24.70 1.01 -2.06
N LEU A 24 23.40 0.75 -1.86
CA LEU A 24 22.83 0.04 -0.72
C LEU A 24 22.68 -1.47 -0.97
N GLY A 25 22.83 -1.90 -2.23
CA GLY A 25 22.66 -3.29 -2.64
C GLY A 25 21.18 -3.68 -2.77
N THR A 26 20.90 -4.99 -2.65
CA THR A 26 19.56 -5.57 -2.83
C THR A 26 19.01 -6.22 -1.56
N ASP A 27 19.77 -6.18 -0.46
CA ASP A 27 19.35 -6.73 0.83
C ASP A 27 18.52 -5.68 1.59
N PHE A 28 17.28 -5.51 1.15
CA PHE A 28 16.38 -4.47 1.67
C PHE A 28 15.89 -4.74 3.10
N THR A 29 15.98 -5.99 3.57
CA THR A 29 15.59 -6.38 4.92
C THR A 29 16.62 -5.90 5.95
N ALA A 30 17.91 -5.87 5.61
CA ALA A 30 18.97 -5.38 6.48
C ALA A 30 19.09 -3.84 6.54
N LEU A 31 18.42 -3.10 5.65
CA LEU A 31 18.52 -1.64 5.64
C LEU A 31 17.93 -1.02 6.90
N ASP A 32 18.50 0.09 7.36
CA ASP A 32 17.88 0.94 8.38
C ASP A 32 16.72 1.76 7.79
N ALA A 33 15.94 2.42 8.65
CA ALA A 33 14.77 3.19 8.23
C ALA A 33 15.13 4.35 7.28
N ALA A 34 16.27 5.01 7.47
CA ALA A 34 16.69 6.13 6.63
C ALA A 34 17.21 5.66 5.26
N ALA A 35 17.97 4.56 5.23
CA ALA A 35 18.36 3.91 3.99
C ALA A 35 17.15 3.42 3.20
N TRP A 36 16.17 2.83 3.88
CA TRP A 36 14.90 2.41 3.28
C TRP A 36 14.10 3.58 2.72
N GLU A 37 13.97 4.70 3.45
CA GLU A 37 13.30 5.90 2.95
C GLU A 37 13.94 6.43 1.65
N ARG A 38 15.28 6.40 1.57
CA ARG A 38 16.00 6.78 0.34
C ARG A 38 15.69 5.86 -0.82
N VAL A 39 15.62 4.55 -0.57
CA VAL A 39 15.21 3.55 -1.58
C VAL A 39 13.78 3.84 -2.04
N CYS A 40 12.82 4.01 -1.12
CA CYS A 40 11.45 4.39 -1.45
C CYS A 40 11.44 5.66 -2.32
N ARG A 41 12.06 6.74 -1.88
CA ARG A 41 12.10 7.99 -2.66
C ARG A 41 12.63 7.77 -4.08
N ARG A 42 13.66 6.94 -4.26
CA ARG A 42 14.24 6.66 -5.57
C ARG A 42 13.35 5.76 -6.42
N VAL A 43 12.72 4.74 -5.83
CA VAL A 43 11.72 3.90 -6.49
C VAL A 43 10.57 4.76 -7.00
N GLY A 44 10.06 5.68 -6.18
CA GLY A 44 8.98 6.58 -6.58
C GLY A 44 9.36 7.43 -7.79
N GLN A 45 10.60 7.92 -7.86
CA GLN A 45 11.11 8.66 -9.02
C GLN A 45 11.22 7.78 -10.28
N ILE A 46 11.69 6.54 -10.14
CA ILE A 46 11.83 5.60 -11.26
C ILE A 46 10.45 5.28 -11.85
N LEU A 47 9.48 4.93 -10.99
CA LEU A 47 8.14 4.55 -11.42
C LEU A 47 7.37 5.75 -12.00
N ALA A 48 7.51 6.95 -11.41
CA ALA A 48 6.97 8.18 -11.97
C ALA A 48 7.57 8.50 -13.34
N GLY A 49 8.88 8.29 -13.52
CA GLY A 49 9.55 8.44 -14.82
C GLY A 49 9.08 7.43 -15.89
N GLN A 50 8.53 6.30 -15.46
CA GLN A 50 7.89 5.30 -16.34
C GLN A 50 6.41 5.61 -16.61
N GLY A 51 5.88 6.71 -16.06
CA GLY A 51 4.47 7.07 -16.20
C GLY A 51 3.52 6.28 -15.30
N GLN A 52 4.03 5.55 -14.29
CA GLN A 52 3.19 4.85 -13.33
C GLN A 52 2.74 5.79 -12.21
N ALA A 53 1.44 5.77 -11.90
CA ALA A 53 0.89 6.40 -10.72
C ALA A 53 1.04 5.49 -9.50
N LEU A 54 1.56 6.05 -8.40
CA LEU A 54 1.74 5.32 -7.15
C LEU A 54 0.48 5.43 -6.29
N PRO A 55 -0.14 4.31 -5.87
CA PRO A 55 -1.29 4.36 -4.99
C PRO A 55 -0.90 4.82 -3.59
N PRO A 56 -1.83 5.35 -2.79
CA PRO A 56 -1.56 5.66 -1.38
C PRO A 56 -1.11 4.40 -0.62
N GLY A 57 -0.11 4.55 0.26
CA GLY A 57 0.44 3.44 1.06
C GLY A 57 1.34 2.46 0.28
N TRP A 58 1.76 2.81 -0.93
CA TRP A 58 2.62 1.97 -1.77
C TRP A 58 3.97 1.61 -1.11
N GLU A 59 4.54 2.47 -0.26
CA GLU A 59 5.77 2.14 0.47
C GLU A 59 5.60 0.92 1.38
N GLY A 60 4.42 0.79 2.01
CA GLY A 60 4.08 -0.37 2.84
C GLY A 60 3.86 -1.64 2.02
N ALA A 61 3.31 -1.53 0.82
CA ALA A 61 3.21 -2.66 -0.11
C ALA A 61 4.60 -3.09 -0.61
N LEU A 62 5.48 -2.13 -0.89
CA LEU A 62 6.87 -2.39 -1.27
C LEU A 62 7.66 -3.05 -0.13
N ALA A 63 7.48 -2.60 1.12
CA ALA A 63 8.11 -3.23 2.28
C ALA A 63 7.68 -4.70 2.42
N ARG A 64 6.38 -4.98 2.31
CA ARG A 64 5.84 -6.35 2.35
C ARG A 64 6.37 -7.23 1.22
N LEU A 65 6.54 -6.68 0.00
CA LEU A 65 7.10 -7.39 -1.15
C LEU A 65 8.50 -7.94 -0.86
N PHE A 66 9.31 -7.20 -0.10
CA PHE A 66 10.66 -7.60 0.29
C PHE A 66 10.73 -8.25 1.68
N GLY A 67 9.58 -8.60 2.28
CA GLY A 67 9.54 -9.23 3.60
C GLY A 67 9.98 -8.32 4.75
N ARG A 68 9.96 -6.99 4.55
CA ARG A 68 10.25 -6.00 5.57
C ARG A 68 8.98 -5.69 6.36
N ASP A 69 9.11 -5.63 7.69
CA ASP A 69 8.00 -5.24 8.54
C ASP A 69 7.62 -3.76 8.28
N ALA A 70 6.39 -3.55 7.80
CA ALA A 70 5.91 -2.22 7.43
C ALA A 70 5.77 -1.28 8.64
N ALA A 71 5.77 -1.79 9.88
CA ALA A 71 5.71 -0.98 11.09
C ALA A 71 7.01 -0.20 11.37
N ALA A 72 8.11 -0.53 10.69
CA ALA A 72 9.39 0.18 10.83
C ALA A 72 9.50 1.43 9.92
N VAL A 73 8.52 1.68 9.05
CA VAL A 73 8.44 2.93 8.29
C VAL A 73 7.64 3.91 9.16
N PRO A 74 8.19 5.06 9.58
CA PRO A 74 7.40 6.08 10.24
C PRO A 74 6.34 6.54 9.23
N ALA A 75 5.13 6.01 9.40
CA ALA A 75 3.96 6.52 8.75
C ALA A 75 3.75 7.94 9.27
N GLY A 76 4.31 8.93 8.56
CA GLY A 76 3.81 10.28 8.66
C GLY A 76 2.32 10.22 8.30
N ASP A 77 1.47 10.33 9.32
CA ASP A 77 0.03 10.51 9.21
C ASP A 77 -0.81 9.36 8.59
N ALA A 78 -0.54 8.09 8.93
CA ALA A 78 -1.45 6.98 8.56
C ALA A 78 -2.05 6.21 9.76
N LEU A 79 -2.34 6.93 10.84
CA LEU A 79 -3.15 6.44 11.97
C LEU A 79 -4.59 6.97 11.91
N ALA A 80 -5.14 7.11 10.70
CA ALA A 80 -6.59 7.21 10.48
C ALA A 80 -7.06 5.91 9.81
N ARG A 81 -7.10 4.85 10.61
CA ARG A 81 -7.60 3.54 10.23
C ARG A 81 -9.12 3.52 10.44
N ASP A 82 -9.86 3.39 9.34
CA ASP A 82 -11.01 2.49 9.21
C ASP A 82 -12.18 2.66 10.23
N GLU A 83 -13.09 3.62 10.01
CA GLU A 83 -14.41 3.67 10.71
C GLU A 83 -15.58 4.12 9.79
N ALA A 84 -15.53 3.91 8.47
CA ALA A 84 -16.57 4.42 7.56
C ALA A 84 -17.11 3.40 6.55
N ASP A 85 -17.30 2.15 6.95
CA ASP A 85 -18.11 1.19 6.18
C ASP A 85 -19.16 0.52 7.10
N THR A 86 -20.14 1.32 7.49
CA THR A 86 -21.38 0.85 8.13
C THR A 86 -22.58 1.47 7.43
N VAL A 87 -22.74 1.21 6.13
CA VAL A 87 -24.02 1.43 5.45
C VAL A 87 -24.33 0.26 4.54
N LEU A 88 -25.56 -0.24 4.68
CA LEU A 88 -26.31 -1.10 3.76
C LEU A 88 -26.22 -2.63 3.97
N ALA A 89 -26.64 -3.09 5.15
CA ALA A 89 -27.37 -4.36 5.23
C ALA A 89 -28.86 -4.09 5.03
N GLU A 90 -29.39 -4.68 3.96
CA GLU A 90 -30.79 -5.09 3.77
C GLU A 90 -31.84 -4.01 3.46
N LYS A 91 -31.83 -3.57 2.20
CA LYS A 91 -33.09 -3.45 1.44
C LYS A 91 -33.54 -4.86 1.03
N GLY A 92 -34.19 -5.57 1.94
CA GLY A 92 -34.92 -6.81 1.69
C GLY A 92 -36.42 -6.52 1.67
N GLU A 93 -37.07 -6.86 0.57
CA GLU A 93 -38.44 -6.51 0.19
C GLU A 93 -39.49 -7.55 0.66
N VAL A 94 -40.75 -7.09 0.76
CA VAL A 94 -42.05 -7.80 0.91
C VAL A 94 -42.47 -8.32 2.30
N PHE A 95 -43.58 -7.79 2.84
CA PHE A 95 -44.90 -8.47 2.91
C PHE A 95 -45.94 -7.53 3.53
N ALA A 96 -46.97 -7.17 2.75
CA ALA A 96 -48.27 -6.76 3.32
C ALA A 96 -48.92 -7.98 3.96
N PRO A 97 -49.66 -7.80 5.06
CA PRO A 97 -51.09 -8.10 4.98
C PRO A 97 -52.01 -7.07 5.67
N GLU A 98 -53.27 -7.15 5.25
CA GLU A 98 -54.46 -6.40 5.62
C GLU A 98 -54.76 -6.28 7.13
N ASP A 99 -55.62 -5.29 7.45
CA ASP A 99 -56.81 -5.38 8.33
C ASP A 99 -56.86 -4.47 9.60
N ASP A 100 -57.91 -3.63 9.58
CA ASP A 100 -58.82 -3.11 10.63
C ASP A 100 -58.32 -2.52 11.98
N ALA A 101 -58.70 -1.25 12.22
CA ALA A 101 -59.37 -0.75 13.45
C ALA A 101 -59.81 0.72 13.32
#